data_AF-A0A964ABT0-F1
#
_entry.id   AF-A0A964ABT0-F1
#
_cell.length_a   1.000
_cell.length_b   1.000
_cell.length_c   1.000
_cell.angle_alpha   90.00
_cell.angle_beta   90.00
_cell.angle_gamma   90.00
#
_symmetry.space_group_name_H-M   'P 1'
#
loop_
_entity.id
_entity.type
_entity.pdbx_description
1 polymer ?
#
loop_
_entity_poly.entity_id
_entity_poly.type
_entity_poly.pdbx_seq_one_letter_code
_entity_poly.pdbx_strand_id
1 'polypeptide(L)'
;MKLGREFVAALGTVACLLWACGGEDGGTDTSDASVSDVGGDVAPDALPKECNETKACTGTGVCRSGVCVVDPPGTNESKITEPVSNASTNQSPVLSCADQAAPTPAGPETVTLYGAVTRFGSGRPTFDIEVAVFDAATWDPSACEDEPTTEKKLDCYQEYGTPLASAVSVEPQKLDPAPSCANKDFNDDCPLGYECTEADGFLTCKLQFGLYQIPGVPTNTPLILRARYAGTEAFIASKWHDVYLFNVYLSADSADADGNYRYDATMVSDAQWILTPNTVFLPEVPEEHGVVGGRIRDCGVAGERESWPMSEVSLGLAREARRVVYFNNLENDSLPLVDRKSTNILGRFAALDIEGGWNVIAGSARVGGQLVSVGSERVYVVPNALSVITFPGLHPVFKQEAAGEFPE
;
A
#
# COMPACT_ATOMS: atom_id res chain seq x y z
N MET A 1 -35.76 -53.19 -32.88
CA MET A 1 -36.20 -51.86 -33.36
C MET A 1 -35.21 -50.84 -32.81
N LYS A 2 -34.43 -50.25 -33.71
CA LYS A 2 -33.38 -49.26 -33.45
C LYS A 2 -34.01 -47.88 -33.31
N LEU A 3 -33.50 -47.08 -32.38
CA LEU A 3 -33.43 -45.62 -32.53
C LEU A 3 -32.19 -45.16 -31.75
N GLY A 4 -31.09 -45.07 -32.49
CA GLY A 4 -29.89 -44.35 -32.06
C GLY A 4 -30.06 -42.87 -32.40
N ARG A 5 -29.48 -42.01 -31.56
CA ARG A 5 -29.23 -40.61 -31.88
C ARG A 5 -27.74 -40.37 -31.80
N GLU A 6 -27.17 -40.05 -32.95
CA GLU A 6 -25.79 -39.69 -33.17
C GLU A 6 -25.52 -38.29 -32.60
N PHE A 7 -24.40 -38.15 -31.91
CA PHE A 7 -23.76 -36.87 -31.60
C PHE A 7 -22.75 -36.60 -32.71
N VAL A 8 -22.96 -35.55 -33.50
CA VAL A 8 -22.00 -35.04 -34.48
C VAL A 8 -21.36 -33.78 -33.92
N ALA A 9 -20.04 -33.80 -33.80
CA ALA A 9 -19.20 -32.67 -33.51
C ALA A 9 -19.08 -31.77 -34.75
N ALA A 10 -19.17 -30.46 -34.57
CA ALA A 10 -18.82 -29.47 -35.58
C ALA A 10 -17.89 -28.41 -34.95
N LEU A 11 -16.61 -28.48 -35.33
CA LEU A 11 -15.65 -27.39 -35.20
C LEU A 11 -16.12 -26.21 -36.05
N GLY A 12 -16.32 -25.06 -35.43
CA GLY A 12 -16.64 -23.79 -36.09
C GLY A 12 -15.73 -22.69 -35.59
N THR A 13 -14.61 -22.49 -36.31
CA THR A 13 -13.79 -21.29 -36.24
C THR A 13 -14.60 -20.12 -36.78
N VAL A 14 -14.86 -19.09 -35.97
CA VAL A 14 -15.43 -17.82 -36.45
C VAL A 14 -14.59 -16.67 -35.89
N ALA A 15 -14.09 -15.88 -36.81
CA ALA A 15 -13.22 -14.74 -36.64
C ALA A 15 -13.89 -13.60 -35.86
N CYS A 16 -13.13 -12.97 -34.95
CA CYS A 16 -13.48 -11.68 -34.37
C CYS A 16 -13.38 -10.60 -35.45
N LEU A 17 -14.52 -10.00 -35.79
CA LEU A 17 -14.64 -8.76 -36.52
C LEU A 17 -14.25 -7.60 -35.60
N LEU A 18 -13.10 -6.98 -35.91
CA LEU A 18 -12.72 -5.66 -35.43
C LEU A 18 -13.70 -4.63 -36.01
N TRP A 19 -14.36 -3.86 -35.13
CA TRP A 19 -15.04 -2.64 -35.53
C TRP A 19 -14.09 -1.46 -35.39
N ALA A 20 -13.78 -0.89 -36.56
CA ALA A 20 -13.19 0.41 -36.73
C ALA A 20 -14.30 1.48 -36.74
N CYS A 21 -14.07 2.59 -36.04
CA CYS A 21 -14.63 3.88 -36.45
C CYS A 21 -13.44 4.82 -36.69
N GLY A 22 -13.17 5.08 -37.96
CA GLY A 22 -12.28 6.14 -38.40
C GLY A 22 -12.99 7.48 -38.41
N GLY A 23 -12.22 8.53 -38.18
CA GLY A 23 -12.49 9.90 -38.60
C GLY A 23 -11.19 10.45 -39.18
N GLU A 24 -11.10 10.44 -40.51
CA GLU A 24 -10.07 11.14 -41.28
C GLU A 24 -10.33 12.65 -41.19
N ASP A 25 -9.30 13.43 -40.87
CA ASP A 25 -9.08 14.73 -41.52
C ASP A 25 -7.60 15.09 -41.43
N GLY A 26 -7.08 15.54 -42.58
CA GLY A 26 -5.66 15.60 -42.89
C GLY A 26 -4.90 16.79 -42.32
N GLY A 27 -3.57 16.66 -42.35
CA GLY A 27 -2.65 17.71 -41.97
C GLY A 27 -1.21 17.21 -42.00
N THR A 28 -0.62 17.17 -43.19
CA THR A 28 0.84 17.12 -43.39
C THR A 28 1.48 18.29 -42.66
N ASP A 29 2.33 18.00 -41.67
CA ASP A 29 3.56 18.76 -41.41
C ASP A 29 4.56 17.88 -40.65
N THR A 30 5.51 17.36 -41.41
CA THR A 30 6.78 16.82 -40.92
C THR A 30 7.59 17.93 -40.28
N SER A 31 7.67 17.93 -38.95
CA SER A 31 8.75 18.59 -38.23
C SER A 31 9.43 17.57 -37.33
N ASP A 32 10.70 17.30 -37.64
CA ASP A 32 11.64 16.55 -36.83
C ASP A 32 11.83 17.29 -35.49
N ALA A 33 11.01 16.93 -34.50
CA ALA A 33 11.28 17.27 -33.11
C ALA A 33 12.35 16.32 -32.60
N SER A 34 13.60 16.75 -32.74
CA SER A 34 14.70 16.25 -31.94
C SER A 34 14.29 16.34 -30.47
N VAL A 35 14.14 15.17 -29.84
CA VAL A 35 13.97 15.05 -28.39
C VAL A 35 15.28 15.54 -27.77
N SER A 36 15.29 16.80 -27.39
CA SER A 36 16.32 17.41 -26.57
C SER A 36 16.43 16.58 -25.28
N ASP A 37 17.63 16.09 -25.00
CA ASP A 37 18.03 15.57 -23.69
C ASP A 37 17.41 16.43 -22.59
N VAL A 38 16.43 15.86 -21.88
CA VAL A 38 15.91 16.45 -20.64
C VAL A 38 17.10 16.51 -19.70
N GLY A 39 17.48 17.73 -19.38
CA GLY A 39 18.69 18.06 -18.63
C GLY A 39 18.87 17.14 -17.43
N GLY A 40 20.09 16.63 -17.27
CA GLY A 40 20.50 15.94 -16.07
C GLY A 40 20.28 16.86 -14.87
N ASP A 41 19.19 16.64 -14.16
CA ASP A 41 19.02 17.12 -12.80
C ASP A 41 20.26 16.69 -12.03
N VAL A 42 21.13 17.67 -11.77
CA VAL A 42 22.24 17.52 -10.84
C VAL A 42 21.58 17.10 -9.53
N ALA A 43 21.75 15.82 -9.16
CA ALA A 43 21.25 15.30 -7.90
C ALA A 43 21.72 16.27 -6.80
N PRO A 44 20.81 16.95 -6.09
CA PRO A 44 21.19 17.88 -5.04
C PRO A 44 22.13 17.14 -4.10
N ASP A 45 23.30 17.73 -3.83
CA ASP A 45 24.43 17.14 -3.09
C ASP A 45 23.97 16.03 -2.15
N ALA A 46 24.16 14.78 -2.58
CA ALA A 46 23.63 13.62 -1.89
C ALA A 46 24.12 13.65 -0.43
N LEU A 47 23.19 13.81 0.51
CA LEU A 47 23.51 13.71 1.93
C LEU A 47 24.27 12.40 2.18
N PRO A 48 25.21 12.34 3.14
CA PRO A 48 25.71 11.07 3.60
C PRO A 48 24.51 10.22 4.02
N LYS A 49 24.30 9.13 3.30
CA LYS A 49 23.12 8.23 3.43
C LYS A 49 22.97 7.71 4.85
N GLU A 50 24.12 7.42 5.44
CA GLU A 50 24.26 6.95 6.79
C GLU A 50 24.81 8.03 7.72
N CYS A 51 24.22 8.11 8.91
CA CYS A 51 24.71 8.90 10.02
C CYS A 51 24.92 8.05 11.26
N ASN A 52 25.75 8.55 12.16
CA ASN A 52 25.95 7.98 13.50
C ASN A 52 26.54 9.07 14.40
N GLU A 53 26.93 8.71 15.62
CA GLU A 53 27.53 9.64 16.59
C GLU A 53 28.79 10.36 16.05
N THR A 54 29.52 9.73 15.12
CA THR A 54 30.76 10.26 14.54
C THR A 54 30.57 10.91 13.16
N LYS A 55 29.44 10.66 12.51
CA LYS A 55 29.12 11.11 11.15
C LYS A 55 27.76 11.77 11.16
N ALA A 56 27.74 13.08 11.35
CA ALA A 56 26.52 13.87 11.27
C ALA A 56 26.00 13.92 9.82
N CYS A 57 24.70 14.15 9.68
CA CYS A 57 24.12 14.53 8.39
C CYS A 57 24.73 15.85 7.93
N THR A 58 25.13 15.95 6.66
CA THR A 58 25.52 17.24 6.11
C THR A 58 24.28 18.12 5.92
N GLY A 59 24.47 19.45 5.91
CA GLY A 59 23.37 20.39 5.68
C GLY A 59 22.35 20.46 6.82
N THR A 60 21.06 20.59 6.46
CA THR A 60 19.94 20.76 7.40
C THR A 60 19.28 19.43 7.80
N GLY A 61 19.91 18.28 7.53
CA GLY A 61 19.31 16.98 7.82
C GLY A 61 19.33 16.60 9.31
N VAL A 62 18.41 15.72 9.70
CA VAL A 62 18.41 15.05 11.03
C VAL A 62 18.82 13.60 10.85
N CYS A 63 19.66 13.12 11.78
CA CYS A 63 20.03 11.73 11.86
C CYS A 63 18.99 10.94 12.66
N ARG A 64 18.44 9.88 12.07
CA ARG A 64 17.51 8.98 12.76
C ARG A 64 17.79 7.53 12.39
N SER A 65 18.06 6.71 13.41
CA SER A 65 18.27 5.25 13.25
C SER A 65 19.28 4.90 12.16
N GLY A 66 20.35 5.69 12.09
CA GLY A 66 21.41 5.52 11.10
C GLY A 66 21.12 6.17 9.75
N VAL A 67 19.95 6.78 9.53
CA VAL A 67 19.54 7.37 8.24
C VAL A 67 19.53 8.90 8.34
N CYS A 68 20.12 9.56 7.35
CA CYS A 68 19.95 11.00 7.18
C CYS A 68 18.65 11.34 6.48
N VAL A 69 17.84 12.18 7.12
CA VAL A 69 16.60 12.68 6.54
C VAL A 69 16.72 14.19 6.32
N VAL A 70 16.40 14.63 5.10
CA VAL A 70 16.38 16.05 4.74
C VAL A 70 15.24 16.78 5.42
N ASP A 71 15.48 18.04 5.78
CA ASP A 71 14.44 18.99 6.14
C ASP A 71 13.37 19.08 5.02
N PRO A 72 12.06 19.02 5.34
CA PRO A 72 11.00 19.32 4.37
C PRO A 72 11.24 20.67 3.67
N PRO A 73 10.93 20.78 2.36
CA PRO A 73 11.14 22.02 1.65
C PRO A 73 10.31 23.15 2.25
N GLY A 74 10.96 24.30 2.48
CA GLY A 74 10.32 25.49 3.01
C GLY A 74 10.27 25.54 4.54
N THR A 75 9.48 26.47 5.07
CA THR A 75 9.29 26.68 6.52
C THR A 75 7.93 26.18 6.99
N ASN A 76 7.33 25.24 6.27
CA ASN A 76 5.98 24.76 6.56
C ASN A 76 6.02 23.84 7.79
N GLU A 77 5.13 24.11 8.75
CA GLU A 77 4.89 23.24 9.87
C GLU A 77 4.09 22.01 9.44
N SER A 78 4.46 20.85 9.98
CA SER A 78 3.67 19.64 9.84
C SER A 78 2.37 19.76 10.63
N LYS A 79 1.32 19.21 10.04
CA LYS A 79 -0.04 19.22 10.58
C LYS A 79 -0.62 17.82 10.49
N ILE A 80 -1.58 17.55 11.35
CA ILE A 80 -2.40 16.34 11.24
C ILE A 80 -3.67 16.63 10.45
N THR A 81 -4.16 15.61 9.76
CA THR A 81 -5.39 15.63 8.97
C THR A 81 -6.45 14.78 9.66
N GLU A 82 -7.65 15.32 9.79
CA GLU A 82 -8.79 14.53 10.27
C GLU A 82 -9.19 13.53 9.16
N PRO A 83 -9.24 12.21 9.45
CA PRO A 83 -9.35 11.18 8.42
C PRO A 83 -10.73 11.10 7.74
N VAL A 84 -11.83 11.40 8.44
CA VAL A 84 -13.19 11.28 7.90
C VAL A 84 -13.45 12.35 6.83
N SER A 85 -13.06 13.59 7.12
CA SER A 85 -13.26 14.77 6.30
C SER A 85 -12.10 15.07 5.36
N ASN A 86 -10.97 14.37 5.52
CA ASN A 86 -9.68 14.68 4.88
C ASN A 86 -9.30 16.16 5.03
N ALA A 87 -9.69 16.79 6.15
CA ALA A 87 -9.42 18.19 6.41
C ALA A 87 -8.16 18.37 7.25
N SER A 88 -7.22 19.19 6.74
CA SER A 88 -6.05 19.59 7.52
C SER A 88 -6.49 20.35 8.78
N THR A 89 -5.91 20.01 9.92
CA THR A 89 -6.19 20.67 11.20
C THR A 89 -5.09 21.70 11.54
N ASN A 90 -5.32 22.52 12.57
CA ASN A 90 -4.29 23.39 13.14
C ASN A 90 -3.55 22.73 14.33
N GLN A 91 -3.78 21.44 14.59
CA GLN A 91 -3.13 20.73 15.67
C GLN A 91 -1.72 20.29 15.24
N SER A 92 -0.75 20.44 16.16
CA SER A 92 0.58 19.89 15.98
C SER A 92 0.54 18.36 16.11
N PRO A 93 1.31 17.61 15.30
CA PRO A 93 1.44 16.17 15.44
C PRO A 93 1.95 15.75 16.81
N VAL A 94 1.42 14.66 17.35
CA VAL A 94 1.93 14.04 18.57
C VAL A 94 2.96 12.99 18.17
N LEU A 95 4.20 13.12 18.66
CA LEU A 95 5.32 12.23 18.26
C LEU A 95 5.92 11.45 19.44
N SER A 96 5.26 11.48 20.60
CA SER A 96 5.77 10.90 21.85
C SER A 96 6.01 9.39 21.79
N CYS A 97 5.31 8.67 20.91
CA CYS A 97 5.43 7.22 20.72
C CYS A 97 6.56 6.80 19.78
N ALA A 98 7.18 7.72 19.02
CA ALA A 98 8.13 7.36 17.95
C ALA A 98 9.38 6.60 18.45
N ASP A 99 9.64 6.67 19.75
CA ASP A 99 10.76 6.03 20.46
C ASP A 99 10.31 5.03 21.55
N GLN A 100 9.01 4.75 21.66
CA GLN A 100 8.47 3.90 22.73
C GLN A 100 8.19 2.49 22.22
N ALA A 101 8.11 1.52 23.13
CA ALA A 101 7.58 0.19 22.82
C ALA A 101 6.05 0.22 22.85
N ALA A 102 5.40 -0.61 22.03
CA ALA A 102 3.95 -0.70 21.99
C ALA A 102 3.42 -1.07 23.39
N PRO A 103 2.38 -0.41 23.91
CA PRO A 103 1.75 -0.89 25.11
C PRO A 103 1.16 -2.30 24.85
N THR A 104 1.16 -3.13 25.89
CA THR A 104 0.53 -4.45 25.88
C THR A 104 -0.76 -4.36 26.70
N PRO A 105 -1.86 -3.85 26.13
CA PRO A 105 -3.12 -3.76 26.86
C PRO A 105 -3.67 -5.15 27.16
N ALA A 106 -4.47 -5.24 28.23
CA ALA A 106 -5.20 -6.46 28.55
C ALA A 106 -6.28 -6.74 27.50
N GLY A 107 -6.52 -8.00 27.20
CA GLY A 107 -7.51 -8.44 26.22
C GLY A 107 -7.31 -9.92 25.85
N PRO A 108 -7.97 -10.42 24.80
CA PRO A 108 -7.77 -11.78 24.32
C PRO A 108 -6.34 -11.98 23.78
N GLU A 109 -5.73 -13.14 24.05
CA GLU A 109 -4.40 -13.49 23.54
C GLU A 109 -4.37 -13.64 22.00
N THR A 110 -5.52 -13.98 21.42
CA THR A 110 -5.69 -14.14 19.97
C THR A 110 -7.03 -13.57 19.53
N VAL A 111 -7.09 -13.10 18.29
CA VAL A 111 -8.31 -12.60 17.63
C VAL A 111 -8.59 -13.37 16.33
N THR A 112 -9.80 -13.19 15.82
CA THR A 112 -10.13 -13.53 14.43
C THR A 112 -9.93 -12.29 13.56
N LEU A 113 -8.89 -12.30 12.72
CA LEU A 113 -8.66 -11.26 11.73
C LEU A 113 -9.62 -11.46 10.55
N TYR A 114 -10.35 -10.44 10.12
CA TYR A 114 -11.24 -10.55 8.96
C TYR A 114 -11.31 -9.25 8.18
N GLY A 115 -11.73 -9.32 6.92
CA GLY A 115 -11.98 -8.12 6.12
C GLY A 115 -12.13 -8.44 4.64
N ALA A 116 -12.12 -7.39 3.84
CA ALA A 116 -12.02 -7.45 2.40
C ALA A 116 -10.55 -7.40 1.96
N VAL A 117 -10.25 -8.01 0.81
CA VAL A 117 -9.00 -7.74 0.09
C VAL A 117 -9.27 -6.60 -0.88
N THR A 118 -8.87 -5.39 -0.55
CA THR A 118 -8.95 -4.25 -1.45
C THR A 118 -7.85 -4.29 -2.51
N ARG A 119 -7.96 -3.46 -3.55
CA ARG A 119 -6.92 -3.29 -4.56
C ARG A 119 -6.46 -1.85 -4.62
N PHE A 120 -5.17 -1.65 -4.85
CA PHE A 120 -4.60 -0.36 -5.21
C PHE A 120 -4.58 -0.24 -6.73
N GLY A 121 -5.36 0.73 -7.25
CA GLY A 121 -5.55 0.99 -8.67
C GLY A 121 -6.71 0.20 -9.29
N SER A 122 -6.91 0.37 -10.59
CA SER A 122 -7.90 -0.41 -11.34
C SER A 122 -7.39 -1.84 -11.56
N GLY A 123 -8.29 -2.83 -11.43
CA GLY A 123 -7.88 -4.23 -11.49
C GLY A 123 -9.07 -5.18 -11.53
N ARG A 124 -8.75 -6.48 -11.57
CA ARG A 124 -9.74 -7.55 -11.44
C ARG A 124 -10.34 -7.57 -10.02
N PRO A 125 -11.45 -8.26 -9.80
CA PRO A 125 -11.87 -8.60 -8.45
C PRO A 125 -10.77 -9.38 -7.71
N THR A 126 -10.65 -9.16 -6.41
CA THR A 126 -9.60 -9.73 -5.54
C THR A 126 -10.03 -11.04 -4.88
N PHE A 127 -10.54 -11.95 -5.69
CA PHE A 127 -10.79 -13.33 -5.28
C PHE A 127 -9.51 -14.16 -5.40
N ASP A 128 -9.44 -15.26 -4.67
CA ASP A 128 -8.28 -16.15 -4.66
C ASP A 128 -6.99 -15.45 -4.21
N ILE A 129 -7.09 -14.46 -3.32
CA ILE A 129 -5.95 -13.81 -2.68
C ILE A 129 -5.71 -14.46 -1.33
N GLU A 130 -4.55 -15.08 -1.13
CA GLU A 130 -4.13 -15.53 0.19
C GLU A 130 -3.71 -14.31 1.01
N VAL A 131 -4.34 -14.16 2.17
CA VAL A 131 -3.85 -13.31 3.27
C VAL A 131 -3.20 -14.23 4.29
N ALA A 132 -1.92 -14.02 4.55
CA ALA A 132 -1.11 -14.82 5.46
C ALA A 132 -0.50 -13.94 6.55
N VAL A 133 -0.47 -14.46 7.78
CA VAL A 133 0.10 -13.78 8.95
C VAL A 133 1.37 -14.49 9.38
N PHE A 134 2.44 -13.74 9.59
CA PHE A 134 3.74 -14.23 10.04
C PHE A 134 4.13 -13.54 11.36
N ASP A 135 4.87 -14.27 12.20
CA ASP A 135 5.56 -13.67 13.34
C ASP A 135 6.75 -12.85 12.83
N ALA A 136 6.72 -11.54 13.05
CA ALA A 136 7.77 -10.63 12.58
C ALA A 136 9.14 -10.96 13.21
N ALA A 137 9.18 -11.57 14.40
CA ALA A 137 10.43 -11.92 15.07
C ALA A 137 11.17 -13.08 14.40
N THR A 138 10.46 -13.93 13.65
CA THR A 138 11.03 -15.12 12.99
C THR A 138 11.08 -15.02 11.47
N TRP A 139 10.41 -14.01 10.90
CA TRP A 139 10.40 -13.78 9.47
C TRP A 139 11.64 -12.97 9.04
N ASP A 140 12.61 -13.64 8.43
CA ASP A 140 13.83 -13.02 7.88
C ASP A 140 14.18 -13.65 6.52
N PRO A 141 13.70 -13.11 5.39
CA PRO A 141 13.84 -13.74 4.08
C PRO A 141 15.24 -13.54 3.47
N SER A 142 16.24 -13.06 4.23
CA SER A 142 17.61 -12.92 3.73
C SER A 142 18.21 -14.23 3.22
N ALA A 143 17.69 -15.39 3.64
CA ALA A 143 18.09 -16.68 3.05
C ALA A 143 17.80 -16.79 1.54
N CYS A 144 16.82 -16.04 1.02
CA CYS A 144 16.50 -15.99 -0.41
C CYS A 144 17.48 -15.13 -1.23
N GLU A 145 18.34 -14.32 -0.58
CA GLU A 145 19.28 -13.45 -1.29
C GLU A 145 20.35 -14.23 -2.06
N ASP A 146 20.70 -15.41 -1.57
CA ASP A 146 21.75 -16.30 -2.08
C ASP A 146 21.26 -17.27 -3.18
N GLU A 147 19.98 -17.20 -3.57
CA GLU A 147 19.45 -18.03 -4.66
C GLU A 147 20.17 -17.71 -5.98
N PRO A 148 20.52 -18.73 -6.80
CA PRO A 148 21.47 -18.57 -7.89
C PRO A 148 20.90 -17.90 -9.14
N THR A 149 19.57 -17.73 -9.21
CA THR A 149 18.87 -17.11 -10.33
C THR A 149 17.75 -16.21 -9.82
N THR A 150 17.41 -15.17 -10.59
CA THR A 150 16.30 -14.26 -10.31
C THR A 150 14.98 -15.00 -10.10
N GLU A 151 14.66 -15.97 -10.98
CA GLU A 151 13.44 -16.80 -10.87
C GLU A 151 13.38 -17.54 -9.52
N LYS A 152 14.45 -18.26 -9.13
CA LYS A 152 14.48 -18.98 -7.85
C LYS A 152 14.43 -18.05 -6.65
N LYS A 153 15.06 -16.89 -6.77
CA LYS A 153 15.03 -15.85 -5.75
C LYS A 153 13.60 -15.34 -5.54
N LEU A 154 12.86 -15.05 -6.61
CA LEU A 154 11.46 -14.65 -6.56
C LEU A 154 10.58 -15.76 -5.97
N ASP A 155 10.74 -17.00 -6.44
CA ASP A 155 10.02 -18.17 -5.91
C ASP A 155 10.30 -18.34 -4.40
N CYS A 156 11.56 -18.21 -3.97
CA CYS A 156 11.94 -18.29 -2.57
C CYS A 156 11.21 -17.22 -1.74
N TYR A 157 11.19 -15.95 -2.17
CA TYR A 157 10.47 -14.90 -1.43
C TYR A 157 8.97 -15.16 -1.34
N GLN A 158 8.36 -15.63 -2.43
CA GLN A 158 6.94 -15.96 -2.46
C GLN A 158 6.61 -17.11 -1.50
N GLU A 159 7.49 -18.07 -1.33
CA GLU A 159 7.30 -19.23 -0.45
C GLU A 159 7.93 -19.07 0.93
N TYR A 160 8.60 -17.94 1.20
CA TYR A 160 9.41 -17.79 2.41
C TYR A 160 8.57 -17.74 3.69
N GLY A 161 9.03 -18.48 4.70
CA GLY A 161 8.45 -18.52 6.03
C GLY A 161 7.23 -19.44 6.13
N THR A 162 6.94 -19.88 7.35
CA THR A 162 5.69 -20.59 7.65
C THR A 162 4.70 -19.61 8.27
N PRO A 163 3.52 -19.37 7.66
CA PRO A 163 2.54 -18.48 8.26
C PRO A 163 2.01 -19.09 9.57
N LEU A 164 1.77 -18.23 10.56
CA LEU A 164 1.03 -18.58 11.78
C LEU A 164 -0.39 -19.04 11.45
N ALA A 165 -1.02 -18.33 10.51
CA ALA A 165 -2.32 -18.64 9.95
C ALA A 165 -2.47 -17.94 8.59
N SER A 166 -3.31 -18.50 7.71
CA SER A 166 -3.68 -17.87 6.45
C SER A 166 -5.11 -18.21 6.05
N ALA A 167 -5.68 -17.40 5.15
CA ALA A 167 -6.94 -17.67 4.49
C ALA A 167 -6.89 -17.17 3.05
N VAL A 168 -7.62 -17.84 2.16
CA VAL A 168 -7.81 -17.39 0.77
C VAL A 168 -9.13 -16.63 0.70
N SER A 169 -9.10 -15.45 0.08
CA SER A 169 -10.29 -14.62 -0.11
C SER A 169 -11.30 -15.31 -1.02
N VAL A 170 -12.57 -15.24 -0.65
CA VAL A 170 -13.68 -15.85 -1.39
C VAL A 170 -14.63 -14.77 -1.92
N GLU A 171 -15.32 -15.08 -3.01
CA GLU A 171 -16.40 -14.25 -3.52
C GLU A 171 -17.53 -14.14 -2.48
N PRO A 172 -17.97 -12.92 -2.08
CA PRO A 172 -19.12 -12.77 -1.21
C PRO A 172 -20.40 -13.29 -1.86
N GLN A 173 -21.41 -13.59 -1.03
CA GLN A 173 -22.73 -13.92 -1.55
C GLN A 173 -23.30 -12.75 -2.37
N LYS A 174 -23.62 -13.02 -3.64
CA LYS A 174 -24.23 -12.03 -4.53
C LYS A 174 -25.57 -11.54 -3.96
N LEU A 175 -25.68 -10.24 -3.74
CA LEU A 175 -26.92 -9.56 -3.36
C LEU A 175 -27.80 -9.28 -4.58
N ASP A 176 -29.09 -9.61 -4.50
CA ASP A 176 -30.10 -9.36 -5.55
C ASP A 176 -31.41 -8.82 -4.92
N PRO A 177 -31.81 -7.55 -5.20
CA PRO A 177 -31.12 -6.59 -6.07
C PRO A 177 -29.81 -6.06 -5.45
N ALA A 178 -28.89 -5.60 -6.30
CA ALA A 178 -27.67 -4.93 -5.84
C ALA A 178 -28.03 -3.65 -5.07
N PRO A 179 -27.46 -3.42 -3.86
CA PRO A 179 -27.74 -2.21 -3.11
C PRO A 179 -27.26 -0.96 -3.86
N SER A 180 -28.00 0.14 -3.70
CA SER A 180 -27.57 1.47 -4.13
C SER A 180 -26.64 2.08 -3.08
N CYS A 181 -25.68 2.87 -3.51
CA CYS A 181 -24.83 3.70 -2.64
C CYS A 181 -25.16 5.18 -2.88
N ALA A 182 -24.93 6.03 -1.87
CA ALA A 182 -25.26 7.45 -1.93
C ALA A 182 -24.11 8.28 -2.48
N ASN A 183 -22.87 7.84 -2.29
CA ASN A 183 -21.69 8.57 -2.75
C ASN A 183 -20.62 7.65 -3.37
N LYS A 184 -20.22 7.95 -4.60
CA LYS A 184 -19.14 7.22 -5.30
C LYS A 184 -17.77 7.35 -4.64
N ASP A 185 -17.58 8.40 -3.83
CA ASP A 185 -16.31 8.67 -3.19
C ASP A 185 -16.16 7.91 -1.86
N PHE A 186 -17.25 7.35 -1.33
CA PHE A 186 -17.25 6.58 -0.09
C PHE A 186 -17.75 5.16 -0.35
N ASN A 187 -16.85 4.19 -0.27
CA ASN A 187 -17.19 2.78 -0.40
C ASN A 187 -17.95 2.23 0.83
N ASP A 188 -18.01 2.99 1.92
CA ASP A 188 -18.65 2.57 3.17
C ASP A 188 -20.17 2.44 3.06
N ASP A 189 -20.79 3.05 2.05
CA ASP A 189 -22.21 2.86 1.73
C ASP A 189 -22.51 1.45 1.22
N CYS A 190 -21.48 0.70 0.81
CA CYS A 190 -21.61 -0.63 0.24
C CYS A 190 -21.30 -1.72 1.27
N PRO A 191 -21.98 -2.88 1.21
CA PRO A 191 -21.61 -4.03 2.01
C PRO A 191 -20.16 -4.45 1.80
N LEU A 192 -19.54 -5.06 2.82
CA LEU A 192 -18.18 -5.58 2.71
C LEU A 192 -18.06 -6.50 1.48
N GLY A 193 -17.04 -6.27 0.66
CA GLY A 193 -16.86 -6.99 -0.62
C GLY A 193 -17.32 -6.20 -1.85
N TYR A 194 -17.99 -5.06 -1.65
CA TYR A 194 -18.55 -4.24 -2.72
C TYR A 194 -17.89 -2.86 -2.79
N GLU A 195 -17.87 -2.28 -3.99
CA GLU A 195 -17.39 -0.94 -4.30
C GLU A 195 -18.54 -0.12 -4.88
N CYS A 196 -18.66 1.15 -4.50
CA CYS A 196 -19.65 2.04 -5.08
C CYS A 196 -19.18 2.47 -6.48
N THR A 197 -19.95 2.14 -7.51
CA THR A 197 -19.60 2.48 -8.90
C THR A 197 -20.76 3.14 -9.62
N GLU A 198 -20.46 4.02 -10.56
CA GLU A 198 -21.45 4.61 -11.45
C GLU A 198 -21.74 3.67 -12.63
N ALA A 199 -23.01 3.37 -12.85
CA ALA A 199 -23.51 2.58 -13.98
C ALA A 199 -24.79 3.23 -14.52
N ASP A 200 -24.79 3.60 -15.80
CA ASP A 200 -25.94 4.24 -16.47
C ASP A 200 -26.47 5.50 -15.75
N GLY A 201 -25.57 6.26 -15.10
CA GLY A 201 -25.91 7.46 -14.33
C GLY A 201 -26.45 7.20 -12.92
N PHE A 202 -26.43 5.95 -12.45
CA PHE A 202 -26.83 5.57 -11.10
C PHE A 202 -25.65 4.98 -10.31
N LEU A 203 -25.60 5.26 -9.02
CA LEU A 203 -24.62 4.69 -8.11
C LEU A 203 -25.11 3.33 -7.60
N THR A 204 -24.32 2.30 -7.84
CA THR A 204 -24.62 0.92 -7.44
C THR A 204 -23.40 0.23 -6.85
N CYS A 205 -23.64 -0.55 -5.80
CA CYS A 205 -22.63 -1.40 -5.19
C CYS A 205 -22.35 -2.58 -6.10
N LYS A 206 -21.15 -2.61 -6.69
CA LYS A 206 -20.67 -3.74 -7.49
C LYS A 206 -19.73 -4.59 -6.68
N LEU A 207 -19.84 -5.89 -6.88
CA LEU A 207 -18.95 -6.85 -6.27
C LEU A 207 -17.53 -6.70 -6.82
N GLN A 208 -16.57 -6.42 -5.95
CA GLN A 208 -15.19 -6.12 -6.35
C GLN A 208 -14.14 -6.77 -5.45
N PHE A 209 -14.48 -7.05 -4.19
CA PHE A 209 -13.49 -7.49 -3.21
C PHE A 209 -13.83 -8.87 -2.64
N GLY A 210 -12.82 -9.75 -2.59
CA GLY A 210 -12.94 -11.02 -1.89
C GLY A 210 -12.91 -10.82 -0.38
N LEU A 211 -13.61 -11.66 0.37
CA LEU A 211 -13.63 -11.64 1.83
C LEU A 211 -12.76 -12.76 2.40
N TYR A 212 -12.12 -12.50 3.52
CA TYR A 212 -11.30 -13.48 4.21
C TYR A 212 -11.51 -13.42 5.72
N GLN A 213 -11.18 -14.53 6.40
CA GLN A 213 -11.23 -14.65 7.85
C GLN A 213 -10.14 -15.61 8.33
N ILE A 214 -9.32 -15.19 9.28
CA ILE A 214 -8.16 -15.91 9.82
C ILE A 214 -8.32 -15.99 11.34
N PRO A 215 -8.70 -17.15 11.90
CA PRO A 215 -8.80 -17.32 13.34
C PRO A 215 -7.42 -17.47 14.00
N GLY A 216 -7.35 -17.19 15.30
CA GLY A 216 -6.17 -17.50 16.12
C GLY A 216 -4.96 -16.60 15.88
N VAL A 217 -5.17 -15.39 15.34
CA VAL A 217 -4.08 -14.43 15.11
C VAL A 217 -3.67 -13.82 16.45
N PRO A 218 -2.39 -13.89 16.87
CA PRO A 218 -1.96 -13.36 18.15
C PRO A 218 -2.13 -11.84 18.24
N THR A 219 -2.60 -11.37 19.39
CA THR A 219 -2.63 -9.94 19.70
C THR A 219 -1.33 -9.53 20.38
N ASN A 220 -1.13 -8.21 20.49
CA ASN A 220 -0.01 -7.60 21.21
C ASN A 220 1.38 -8.14 20.80
N THR A 221 1.50 -8.59 19.56
CA THR A 221 2.71 -9.19 19.00
C THR A 221 2.99 -8.51 17.66
N PRO A 222 4.25 -8.17 17.34
CA PRO A 222 4.60 -7.68 16.02
C PRO A 222 4.41 -8.75 14.94
N LEU A 223 3.66 -8.43 13.90
CA LEU A 223 3.30 -9.32 12.81
C LEU A 223 3.70 -8.73 11.46
N ILE A 224 3.82 -9.63 10.48
CA ILE A 224 3.89 -9.28 9.06
C ILE A 224 2.68 -9.92 8.39
N LEU A 225 1.96 -9.12 7.60
CA LEU A 225 0.84 -9.62 6.81
C LEU A 225 1.28 -9.64 5.35
N ARG A 226 1.02 -10.75 4.66
CA ARG A 226 1.23 -10.87 3.22
C ARG A 226 -0.10 -11.07 2.53
N ALA A 227 -0.33 -10.31 1.47
CA ALA A 227 -1.36 -10.60 0.49
C ALA A 227 -0.69 -11.04 -0.82
N ARG A 228 -1.10 -12.19 -1.38
CA ARG A 228 -0.61 -12.71 -2.67
C ARG A 228 -1.70 -13.45 -3.43
N TYR A 229 -1.59 -13.53 -4.75
CA TYR A 229 -2.50 -14.37 -5.53
C TYR A 229 -2.22 -15.87 -5.28
N ALA A 230 -3.25 -16.61 -4.89
CA ALA A 230 -3.19 -18.03 -4.55
C ALA A 230 -3.79 -18.95 -5.63
N GLY A 231 -4.42 -18.37 -6.66
CA GLY A 231 -4.96 -19.14 -7.77
C GLY A 231 -3.88 -19.70 -8.69
N THR A 232 -4.24 -20.71 -9.48
CA THR A 232 -3.30 -21.42 -10.36
C THR A 232 -3.19 -20.83 -11.76
N GLU A 233 -3.99 -19.82 -12.09
CA GLU A 233 -4.02 -19.22 -13.41
C GLU A 233 -2.89 -18.20 -13.58
N ALA A 234 -1.80 -18.59 -14.25
CA ALA A 234 -0.63 -17.74 -14.47
C ALA A 234 -0.96 -16.35 -15.07
N PHE A 235 -1.96 -16.29 -15.97
CA PHE A 235 -2.41 -15.03 -16.55
C PHE A 235 -3.06 -14.09 -15.53
N ILE A 236 -3.75 -14.62 -14.52
CA ILE A 236 -4.33 -13.81 -13.44
C ILE A 236 -3.24 -13.45 -12.44
N ALA A 237 -2.34 -14.40 -12.12
CA ALA A 237 -1.20 -14.16 -11.23
C ALA A 237 -0.37 -12.96 -11.71
N SER A 238 -0.10 -12.86 -13.01
CA SER A 238 0.64 -11.75 -13.60
C SER A 238 -0.09 -10.39 -13.59
N LYS A 239 -1.28 -10.30 -12.99
CA LYS A 239 -2.04 -9.03 -12.84
C LYS A 239 -1.95 -8.46 -11.44
N TRP A 240 -1.23 -9.12 -10.57
CA TRP A 240 -1.10 -8.78 -9.17
C TRP A 240 0.36 -8.79 -8.75
N HIS A 241 0.70 -7.87 -7.85
CA HIS A 241 1.97 -7.85 -7.16
C HIS A 241 1.73 -8.11 -5.68
N ASP A 242 2.61 -8.91 -5.07
CA ASP A 242 2.52 -9.25 -3.66
C ASP A 242 2.64 -8.00 -2.79
N VAL A 243 1.95 -8.01 -1.66
CA VAL A 243 1.98 -6.92 -0.68
C VAL A 243 2.37 -7.46 0.67
N TYR A 244 3.39 -6.86 1.28
CA TYR A 244 3.88 -7.19 2.61
C TYR A 244 3.66 -6.00 3.52
N LEU A 245 2.72 -6.07 4.47
CA LEU A 245 2.55 -5.06 5.49
C LEU A 245 3.41 -5.42 6.70
N PHE A 246 4.38 -4.55 7.01
CA PHE A 246 5.29 -4.71 8.14
C PHE A 246 4.77 -4.02 9.40
N ASN A 247 5.23 -4.53 10.56
CA ASN A 247 4.94 -4.00 11.88
C ASN A 247 3.45 -3.91 12.19
N VAL A 248 2.70 -4.92 11.77
CA VAL A 248 1.30 -5.06 12.15
C VAL A 248 1.23 -5.42 13.62
N TYR A 249 0.48 -4.63 14.40
CA TYR A 249 0.28 -4.86 15.82
C TYR A 249 -1.21 -4.80 16.12
N LEU A 250 -1.81 -5.95 16.40
CA LEU A 250 -3.22 -6.06 16.73
C LEU A 250 -3.38 -5.85 18.24
N SER A 251 -3.79 -4.65 18.63
CA SER A 251 -3.98 -4.31 20.05
C SER A 251 -5.15 -5.11 20.62
N ALA A 252 -4.94 -5.84 21.72
CA ALA A 252 -5.95 -6.73 22.28
C ALA A 252 -7.23 -6.00 22.72
N ASP A 253 -7.12 -4.75 23.16
CA ASP A 253 -8.25 -3.89 23.55
C ASP A 253 -9.03 -3.30 22.36
N SER A 254 -8.55 -3.50 21.13
CA SER A 254 -9.21 -3.06 19.90
C SER A 254 -10.04 -4.18 19.24
N ALA A 255 -9.98 -5.40 19.80
CA ALA A 255 -10.88 -6.47 19.40
C ALA A 255 -12.33 -6.14 19.77
N ASP A 256 -13.28 -6.54 18.94
CA ASP A 256 -14.70 -6.42 19.28
C ASP A 256 -15.11 -7.41 20.38
N ALA A 257 -16.38 -7.35 20.81
CA ALA A 257 -16.90 -8.21 21.88
C ALA A 257 -16.87 -9.71 21.53
N ASP A 258 -16.84 -10.05 20.24
CA ASP A 258 -16.78 -11.42 19.72
C ASP A 258 -15.33 -11.88 19.46
N GLY A 259 -14.34 -11.03 19.76
CA GLY A 259 -12.92 -11.31 19.55
C GLY A 259 -12.50 -11.20 18.08
N ASN A 260 -13.24 -10.47 17.25
CA ASN A 260 -12.84 -10.19 15.88
C ASN A 260 -12.04 -8.89 15.79
N TYR A 261 -11.21 -8.83 14.75
CA TYR A 261 -10.41 -7.66 14.41
C TYR A 261 -10.55 -7.40 12.92
N ARG A 262 -11.15 -6.28 12.53
CA ARG A 262 -11.30 -5.92 11.12
C ARG A 262 -9.97 -5.38 10.58
N TYR A 263 -9.53 -5.93 9.46
CA TYR A 263 -8.42 -5.42 8.68
C TYR A 263 -8.70 -5.67 7.20
N ASP A 264 -8.71 -4.61 6.40
CA ASP A 264 -8.88 -4.74 4.97
C ASP A 264 -7.50 -4.80 4.32
N ALA A 265 -7.13 -5.99 3.83
CA ALA A 265 -5.86 -6.23 3.16
C ALA A 265 -5.82 -5.50 1.81
N THR A 266 -4.63 -5.29 1.25
CA THR A 266 -4.47 -4.60 -0.03
C THR A 266 -3.62 -5.45 -0.97
N MET A 267 -4.06 -5.57 -2.22
CA MET A 267 -3.24 -6.06 -3.35
C MET A 267 -2.91 -4.90 -4.29
N VAL A 268 -1.77 -4.97 -4.97
CA VAL A 268 -1.43 -3.98 -6.01
C VAL A 268 -1.71 -4.57 -7.39
N SER A 269 -2.49 -3.87 -8.20
CA SER A 269 -2.69 -4.30 -9.59
C SER A 269 -1.45 -4.00 -10.43
N ASP A 270 -1.18 -4.85 -11.41
CA ASP A 270 -0.08 -4.67 -12.37
C ASP A 270 -0.19 -3.32 -13.12
N ALA A 271 -1.42 -2.89 -13.43
CA ALA A 271 -1.65 -1.58 -14.04
C ALA A 271 -1.12 -0.44 -13.17
N GLN A 272 -1.34 -0.49 -11.85
CA GLN A 272 -0.87 0.53 -10.93
C GLN A 272 0.64 0.43 -10.65
N TRP A 273 1.18 -0.80 -10.64
CA TRP A 273 2.61 -1.07 -10.55
C TRP A 273 3.38 -0.43 -11.70
N ILE A 274 2.79 -0.40 -12.91
CA ILE A 274 3.37 0.26 -14.09
C ILE A 274 3.10 1.77 -14.07
N LEU A 275 1.88 2.21 -13.72
CA LEU A 275 1.47 3.61 -13.80
C LEU A 275 2.22 4.50 -12.79
N THR A 276 2.44 4.02 -11.57
CA THR A 276 3.03 4.83 -10.48
C THR A 276 4.46 5.28 -10.80
N PRO A 277 5.40 4.38 -11.18
CA PRO A 277 6.72 4.76 -11.68
C PRO A 277 6.68 5.70 -12.89
N ASN A 278 5.85 5.38 -13.89
CA ASN A 278 5.80 6.15 -15.14
C ASN A 278 5.35 7.60 -14.92
N THR A 279 4.46 7.83 -13.95
CA THR A 279 4.01 9.19 -13.56
C THR A 279 5.17 10.08 -13.10
N VAL A 280 6.28 9.50 -12.62
CA VAL A 280 7.49 10.23 -12.19
C VAL A 280 8.70 9.97 -13.08
N PHE A 281 8.44 9.63 -14.35
CA PHE A 281 9.46 9.38 -15.36
C PHE A 281 10.43 8.23 -15.02
N LEU A 282 9.96 7.27 -14.21
CA LEU A 282 10.65 6.02 -13.95
C LEU A 282 9.99 4.94 -14.85
N PRO A 283 10.66 4.45 -15.90
CA PRO A 283 10.02 3.59 -16.91
C PRO A 283 9.48 2.27 -16.34
N GLU A 284 10.23 1.65 -15.44
CA GLU A 284 9.88 0.39 -14.80
C GLU A 284 10.64 0.21 -13.47
N VAL A 285 10.15 -0.70 -12.64
CA VAL A 285 10.87 -1.24 -11.47
C VAL A 285 11.40 -2.63 -11.87
N PRO A 286 12.73 -2.86 -11.87
CA PRO A 286 13.30 -4.16 -12.20
C PRO A 286 12.75 -5.28 -11.31
N GLU A 287 12.65 -6.52 -11.82
CA GLU A 287 12.10 -7.66 -11.06
C GLU A 287 12.86 -7.96 -9.77
N GLU A 288 14.17 -7.69 -9.72
CA GLU A 288 15.01 -7.88 -8.53
C GLU A 288 14.85 -6.77 -7.48
N HIS A 289 14.10 -5.72 -7.81
CA HIS A 289 13.88 -4.55 -6.98
C HIS A 289 12.43 -4.54 -6.48
N GLY A 290 12.21 -3.86 -5.37
CA GLY A 290 10.89 -3.69 -4.76
C GLY A 290 10.48 -2.23 -4.66
N VAL A 291 9.28 -2.05 -4.12
CA VAL A 291 8.74 -0.74 -3.75
C VAL A 291 8.46 -0.74 -2.26
N VAL A 292 8.74 0.36 -1.58
CA VAL A 292 8.23 0.60 -0.23
C VAL A 292 7.23 1.73 -0.25
N GLY A 293 6.02 1.49 0.23
CA GLY A 293 4.95 2.49 0.33
C GLY A 293 4.45 2.65 1.75
N GLY A 294 3.67 3.68 2.00
CA GLY A 294 3.05 3.83 3.30
C GLY A 294 2.30 5.13 3.49
N ARG A 295 1.80 5.30 4.72
CA ARG A 295 1.22 6.54 5.23
C ARG A 295 1.95 6.96 6.47
N ILE A 296 2.26 8.26 6.55
CA ILE A 296 2.83 8.86 7.74
C ILE A 296 1.69 9.36 8.60
N ARG A 297 1.65 8.94 9.85
CA ARG A 297 0.59 9.28 10.79
C ARG A 297 1.19 9.61 12.15
N ASP A 298 0.57 10.47 12.92
CA ASP A 298 1.07 10.81 14.25
C ASP A 298 0.79 9.70 15.27
N CYS A 299 1.27 9.86 16.50
CA CYS A 299 1.08 8.88 17.57
C CYS A 299 -0.35 8.81 18.14
N GLY A 300 -1.25 9.69 17.69
CA GLY A 300 -2.53 9.89 18.35
C GLY A 300 -2.39 10.43 19.77
N VAL A 301 -3.48 10.40 20.52
CA VAL A 301 -3.49 10.74 21.95
C VAL A 301 -4.19 9.59 22.69
N ALA A 302 -3.45 8.90 23.56
CA ALA A 302 -3.94 7.72 24.25
C ALA A 302 -5.26 7.99 24.99
N GLY A 303 -6.31 7.23 24.65
CA GLY A 303 -7.65 7.36 25.23
C GLY A 303 -8.48 8.54 24.70
N GLU A 304 -7.92 9.38 23.82
CA GLU A 304 -8.62 10.55 23.26
C GLU A 304 -8.81 10.44 21.74
N ARG A 305 -7.77 10.02 21.01
CA ARG A 305 -7.77 10.05 19.54
C ARG A 305 -6.83 9.02 18.94
N GLU A 306 -7.28 8.36 17.88
CA GLU A 306 -6.45 7.48 17.06
C GLU A 306 -5.36 8.26 16.29
N SER A 307 -4.38 7.53 15.77
CA SER A 307 -3.30 8.07 14.93
C SER A 307 -3.85 8.73 13.65
N TRP A 308 -3.42 9.95 13.31
CA TRP A 308 -3.93 10.70 12.14
C TRP A 308 -2.83 11.02 11.11
N PRO A 309 -3.14 11.05 9.80
CA PRO A 309 -2.16 11.36 8.77
C PRO A 309 -1.42 12.68 8.98
N MET A 310 -0.13 12.70 8.63
CA MET A 310 0.75 13.87 8.77
C MET A 310 1.15 14.44 7.41
N SER A 311 0.99 15.75 7.23
CA SER A 311 1.51 16.49 6.08
C SER A 311 2.93 17.02 6.31
N GLU A 312 3.61 17.39 5.23
CA GLU A 312 4.92 18.03 5.25
C GLU A 312 6.02 17.20 5.94
N VAL A 313 5.99 15.89 5.72
CA VAL A 313 7.02 14.96 6.18
C VAL A 313 7.94 14.59 5.01
N SER A 314 9.25 14.69 5.22
CA SER A 314 10.28 14.21 4.30
C SER A 314 10.83 12.88 4.75
N LEU A 315 11.22 12.03 3.79
CA LEU A 315 11.70 10.68 4.03
C LEU A 315 13.13 10.48 3.57
N GLY A 316 13.84 9.61 4.29
CA GLY A 316 15.17 9.10 3.94
C GLY A 316 15.19 7.58 4.08
N LEU A 317 16.11 6.94 3.35
CA LEU A 317 16.31 5.49 3.37
C LEU A 317 17.80 5.17 3.55
N ALA A 318 18.12 4.07 4.26
CA ALA A 318 19.50 3.59 4.39
C ALA A 318 20.05 3.11 3.03
N ARG A 319 19.25 2.35 2.29
CA ARG A 319 19.49 1.99 0.88
C ARG A 319 18.61 2.86 -0.01
N GLU A 320 19.22 3.55 -0.96
CA GLU A 320 18.52 4.53 -1.78
C GLU A 320 17.48 3.88 -2.68
N ALA A 321 16.32 4.52 -2.73
CA ALA A 321 15.37 4.38 -3.82
C ALA A 321 15.84 5.24 -4.99
N ARG A 322 15.60 4.80 -6.23
CA ARG A 322 15.83 5.67 -7.39
C ARG A 322 14.92 6.91 -7.36
N ARG A 323 13.71 6.77 -6.81
CA ARG A 323 12.75 7.85 -6.60
C ARG A 323 12.01 7.70 -5.28
N VAL A 324 11.97 8.76 -4.48
CA VAL A 324 10.96 8.91 -3.42
C VAL A 324 9.89 9.87 -3.95
N VAL A 325 8.65 9.44 -3.89
CA VAL A 325 7.49 10.15 -4.44
C VAL A 325 6.45 10.38 -3.36
N TYR A 326 5.69 11.46 -3.53
CA TYR A 326 4.61 11.85 -2.64
C TYR A 326 3.35 12.07 -3.45
N PHE A 327 2.21 11.65 -2.90
CA PHE A 327 0.95 11.59 -3.65
C PHE A 327 0.14 12.89 -3.60
N ASN A 328 -0.81 13.01 -4.52
CA ASN A 328 -1.83 14.04 -4.53
C ASN A 328 -2.85 13.85 -3.37
N ASN A 329 -3.74 14.84 -3.18
CA ASN A 329 -4.75 14.85 -2.12
C ASN A 329 -6.00 14.02 -2.43
N LEU A 330 -5.98 13.18 -3.46
CA LEU A 330 -7.14 12.39 -3.88
C LEU A 330 -6.99 10.97 -3.31
N GLU A 331 -7.89 10.60 -2.39
CA GLU A 331 -7.88 9.28 -1.74
C GLU A 331 -8.09 8.16 -2.77
N ASN A 332 -9.04 8.36 -3.70
CA ASN A 332 -9.52 7.41 -4.70
C ASN A 332 -8.80 7.47 -6.05
N ASP A 333 -7.98 8.50 -6.30
CA ASP A 333 -7.22 8.67 -7.55
C ASP A 333 -5.80 9.16 -7.24
N SER A 334 -5.08 8.31 -6.51
CA SER A 334 -3.78 8.68 -5.95
C SER A 334 -2.69 8.46 -6.97
N LEU A 335 -2.22 9.58 -7.53
CA LEU A 335 -1.02 9.62 -8.36
C LEU A 335 0.07 10.42 -7.67
N PRO A 336 1.35 10.02 -7.81
CA PRO A 336 2.47 10.81 -7.33
C PRO A 336 2.54 12.15 -8.07
N LEU A 337 2.97 13.18 -7.36
CA LEU A 337 3.26 14.50 -7.94
C LEU A 337 4.78 14.65 -8.09
N VAL A 338 5.26 14.81 -9.32
CA VAL A 338 6.70 14.84 -9.68
C VAL A 338 7.50 15.83 -8.83
N ASP A 339 6.96 17.02 -8.62
CA ASP A 339 7.69 18.12 -7.98
C ASP A 339 7.52 18.15 -6.46
N ARG A 340 6.68 17.28 -5.91
CA ARG A 340 6.43 17.24 -4.47
C ARG A 340 7.59 16.58 -3.74
N LYS A 341 8.08 17.19 -2.66
CA LYS A 341 9.23 16.68 -1.87
C LYS A 341 8.89 16.31 -0.42
N SER A 342 7.63 16.40 -0.02
CA SER A 342 7.13 16.06 1.31
C SER A 342 5.71 15.49 1.22
N THR A 343 5.25 14.79 2.25
CA THR A 343 3.90 14.25 2.29
C THR A 343 2.83 15.34 2.19
N ASN A 344 1.65 14.94 1.74
CA ASN A 344 0.47 15.78 1.70
C ASN A 344 -0.45 15.52 2.90
N ILE A 345 -1.66 16.06 2.85
CA ILE A 345 -2.67 15.87 3.91
C ILE A 345 -2.99 14.39 4.18
N LEU A 346 -2.75 13.48 3.23
CA LEU A 346 -3.00 12.04 3.38
C LEU A 346 -1.78 11.28 3.92
N GLY A 347 -0.64 11.94 4.12
CA GLY A 347 0.59 11.32 4.61
C GLY A 347 1.21 10.29 3.67
N ARG A 348 0.75 10.18 2.42
CA ARG A 348 1.12 9.09 1.51
C ARG A 348 2.48 9.31 0.85
N PHE A 349 3.25 8.24 0.74
CA PHE A 349 4.52 8.22 0.03
C PHE A 349 4.77 6.87 -0.64
N ALA A 350 5.70 6.84 -1.58
CA ALA A 350 6.34 5.62 -2.04
C ALA A 350 7.82 5.87 -2.34
N ALA A 351 8.64 4.86 -2.12
CA ALA A 351 10.04 4.80 -2.47
C ALA A 351 10.18 3.67 -3.50
N LEU A 352 10.50 4.05 -4.73
CA LEU A 352 10.43 3.22 -5.93
C LEU A 352 11.82 2.77 -6.36
N ASP A 353 11.89 1.55 -6.93
CA ASP A 353 13.11 0.99 -7.51
C ASP A 353 14.23 0.95 -6.45
N ILE A 354 14.00 0.10 -5.45
CA ILE A 354 14.94 -0.19 -4.35
C ILE A 354 15.41 -1.64 -4.49
N GLU A 355 16.71 -1.86 -4.44
CA GLU A 355 17.28 -3.21 -4.41
C GLU A 355 16.70 -4.05 -3.25
N GLY A 356 16.41 -5.33 -3.51
CA GLY A 356 15.91 -6.24 -2.50
C GLY A 356 16.84 -6.41 -1.30
N GLY A 357 16.27 -6.60 -0.10
CA GLY A 357 16.98 -6.79 1.16
C GLY A 357 16.51 -5.86 2.29
N TRP A 358 17.12 -6.01 3.48
CA TRP A 358 16.83 -5.14 4.62
C TRP A 358 17.16 -3.68 4.33
N ASN A 359 16.27 -2.78 4.78
CA ASN A 359 16.40 -1.35 4.70
C ASN A 359 15.85 -0.68 5.97
N VAL A 360 16.19 0.58 6.18
CA VAL A 360 15.61 1.43 7.23
C VAL A 360 15.06 2.67 6.56
N ILE A 361 13.81 3.01 6.87
CA ILE A 361 13.16 4.22 6.40
C ILE A 361 12.95 5.13 7.59
N ALA A 362 13.31 6.40 7.46
CA ALA A 362 13.13 7.39 8.51
C ALA A 362 12.45 8.64 7.97
N GLY A 363 11.72 9.34 8.84
CA GLY A 363 11.07 10.59 8.49
C GLY A 363 11.49 11.76 9.37
N SER A 364 11.36 12.96 8.83
CA SER A 364 11.49 14.22 9.57
C SER A 364 10.43 15.23 9.16
N ALA A 365 10.07 16.09 10.11
CA ALA A 365 9.03 17.10 9.97
C ALA A 365 9.40 18.35 10.77
N ARG A 366 8.80 19.51 10.43
CA ARG A 366 8.89 20.70 11.28
C ARG A 366 7.71 20.75 12.24
N VAL A 367 7.99 20.87 13.53
CA VAL A 367 6.97 21.02 14.59
C VAL A 367 7.41 22.12 15.55
N GLY A 368 6.63 23.19 15.65
CA GLY A 368 6.95 24.37 16.44
C GLY A 368 8.22 25.08 15.97
N GLY A 369 8.48 25.11 14.65
CA GLY A 369 9.66 25.71 14.04
C GLY A 369 10.92 24.85 14.09
N GLN A 370 10.87 23.72 14.81
CA GLN A 370 12.01 22.82 14.99
C GLN A 370 11.90 21.62 14.05
N LEU A 371 13.02 21.26 13.43
CA LEU A 371 13.11 20.03 12.68
C LEU A 371 13.22 18.85 13.67
N VAL A 372 12.23 17.97 13.64
CA VAL A 372 12.11 16.81 14.52
C VAL A 372 12.03 15.54 13.70
N SER A 373 12.47 14.42 14.28
CA SER A 373 12.23 13.11 13.69
C SER A 373 10.77 12.71 13.92
N VAL A 374 10.16 12.08 12.92
CA VAL A 374 8.86 11.41 13.07
C VAL A 374 9.02 9.89 13.28
N GLY A 375 10.20 9.42 13.65
CA GLY A 375 10.49 8.00 13.81
C GLY A 375 11.11 7.36 12.57
N SER A 376 11.25 6.04 12.65
CA SER A 376 11.89 5.21 11.62
C SER A 376 11.40 3.78 11.73
N GLU A 377 11.46 3.05 10.62
CA GLU A 377 11.04 1.67 10.55
C GLU A 377 12.04 0.80 9.80
N ARG A 378 12.23 -0.44 10.27
CA ARG A 378 13.01 -1.44 9.55
C ARG A 378 12.05 -2.23 8.66
N VAL A 379 12.41 -2.34 7.39
CA VAL A 379 11.58 -2.99 6.37
C VAL A 379 12.45 -3.90 5.53
N TYR A 380 11.91 -5.04 5.12
CA TYR A 380 12.55 -5.84 4.09
C TYR A 380 11.96 -5.48 2.74
N VAL A 381 12.79 -5.03 1.81
CA VAL A 381 12.36 -4.76 0.43
C VAL A 381 12.28 -6.10 -0.30
N VAL A 382 11.07 -6.61 -0.49
CA VAL A 382 10.84 -7.85 -1.25
C VAL A 382 10.84 -7.52 -2.75
N PRO A 383 11.66 -8.19 -3.57
CA PRO A 383 11.66 -8.02 -5.03
C PRO A 383 10.29 -8.27 -5.66
N ASN A 384 9.94 -7.48 -6.68
CA ASN A 384 8.67 -7.52 -7.40
C ASN A 384 7.43 -7.49 -6.48
N ALA A 385 7.52 -6.76 -5.38
CA ALA A 385 6.46 -6.65 -4.39
C ALA A 385 6.41 -5.25 -3.76
N LEU A 386 5.25 -4.90 -3.23
CA LEU A 386 5.08 -3.70 -2.41
C LEU A 386 5.25 -4.07 -0.93
N SER A 387 6.26 -3.49 -0.29
CA SER A 387 6.36 -3.49 1.16
C SER A 387 5.66 -2.25 1.71
N VAL A 388 4.70 -2.41 2.59
CA VAL A 388 3.95 -1.32 3.21
C VAL A 388 4.43 -1.14 4.64
N ILE A 389 4.70 0.12 5.01
CA ILE A 389 5.00 0.51 6.39
C ILE A 389 4.05 1.62 6.85
N THR A 390 3.93 1.79 8.16
CA THR A 390 3.22 2.90 8.79
C THR A 390 4.07 3.43 9.95
N PHE A 391 4.25 4.75 10.03
CA PHE A 391 5.01 5.40 11.11
C PHE A 391 4.58 6.86 11.31
N PRO A 392 4.89 7.48 12.46
CA PRO A 392 5.12 6.87 13.76
C PRO A 392 3.83 6.23 14.29
N GLY A 393 3.92 4.98 14.73
CA GLY A 393 2.75 4.34 15.29
C GLY A 393 2.97 2.88 15.54
N LEU A 394 3.23 2.56 16.80
CA LEU A 394 3.17 1.21 17.37
C LEU A 394 1.77 0.58 17.26
N HIS A 395 0.83 1.32 16.68
CA HIS A 395 -0.49 0.89 16.35
C HIS A 395 -0.67 1.18 14.87
N PRO A 396 -0.58 0.19 13.98
CA PRO A 396 -1.46 0.21 12.84
C PRO A 396 -2.87 0.05 13.41
N VAL A 397 -3.44 1.13 13.96
CA VAL A 397 -4.87 1.32 13.86
C VAL A 397 -5.10 1.69 12.39
N PHE A 398 -4.89 0.71 11.51
CA PHE A 398 -5.69 0.59 10.32
C PHE A 398 -7.06 0.06 10.78
N LYS A 399 -7.74 0.80 11.66
CA LYS A 399 -9.16 0.95 11.41
C LYS A 399 -9.19 1.71 10.09
N GLN A 400 -9.49 0.97 9.02
CA GLN A 400 -10.39 1.58 8.05
C GLN A 400 -11.65 1.81 8.85
N GLU A 401 -11.83 3.04 9.34
CA GLU A 401 -13.06 3.42 9.99
C GLU A 401 -14.16 3.05 9.00
N ALA A 402 -15.01 2.08 9.35
CA ALA A 402 -16.32 2.05 8.74
C ALA A 402 -16.93 3.40 9.14
N ALA A 403 -17.17 4.30 8.20
CA ALA A 403 -17.90 5.52 8.50
C ALA A 403 -19.22 5.13 9.18
N GLY A 404 -19.27 5.39 10.49
CA GLY A 404 -20.35 5.16 11.45
C GLY A 404 -21.53 4.26 11.06
N GLU A 405 -21.74 3.19 11.84
CA GLU A 405 -23.09 2.98 12.36
C GLU A 405 -23.45 4.25 13.15
N PHE A 406 -24.25 5.13 12.56
CA PHE A 406 -24.88 6.21 13.30
C PHE A 406 -25.73 5.58 14.42
N PRO A 407 -25.58 5.98 15.69
CA PRO A 407 -26.57 5.59 16.70
C PRO A 407 -27.94 6.11 16.26
N GLU A 408 -28.93 5.20 16.22
CA GLU A 408 -30.33 5.49 15.83
C GLU A 408 -30.99 6.63 16.62
#